data_AF-A0A7T4X2K5-F1
#
_entry.id   AF-A0A7T4X2K5-F1
#
_cell.length_a   1.000
_cell.length_b   1.000
_cell.length_c   1.000
_cell.angle_alpha   90.00
_cell.angle_beta   90.00
_cell.angle_gamma   90.00
#
_symmetry.space_group_name_H-M   'P 1'
#
loop_
_entity.id
_entity.type
_entity.pdbx_description
1 polymer ?
#
loop_
_entity_poly.entity_id
_entity_poly.type
_entity_poly.pdbx_seq_one_letter_code
_entity_poly.pdbx_strand_id
1 'polypeptide(L)'
;MTGMDFANSPVVWTFAGAIIVLVIFQAIKFLSLSKKAARDVGISETDIKRAVKTGSITAIGPSIGIIIVAVSLISLIGNPLTMMRIGVIGSAPIESMGAQLSAQSAGVTLAGDGFSPEIFNLVVWTLCIGGAGWMIFTFFATPYLSRIQTKLTSKPKGEYLMGIVASGAMIAVFGSLTGAEMIKGAPYIFTAIVAIISSLTFNYIANKKGINWLKEWSLGFSILISLVAVYFFI
;
A
#
# COMPACT_ATOMS: atom_id res chain seq x y z
N MET A 1 -19.59 -3.58 26.75
CA MET A 1 -18.73 -4.08 25.66
C MET A 1 -18.08 -2.87 25.03
N THR A 2 -16.76 -2.78 25.07
CA THR A 2 -16.04 -1.68 24.41
C THR A 2 -16.07 -1.88 22.89
N GLY A 3 -15.79 -0.83 22.12
CA GLY A 3 -15.62 -0.94 20.67
C GLY A 3 -14.50 -1.90 20.28
N MET A 4 -13.45 -2.01 21.09
CA MET A 4 -12.33 -2.93 20.84
C MET A 4 -12.67 -4.39 21.16
N ASP A 5 -13.53 -4.65 22.15
CA ASP A 5 -14.07 -6.00 22.39
C ASP A 5 -14.91 -6.47 21.20
N PHE A 6 -15.73 -5.55 20.66
CA PHE A 6 -16.55 -5.83 19.48
C PHE A 6 -15.69 -5.99 18.21
N ALA A 7 -14.66 -5.17 18.03
CA ALA A 7 -13.73 -5.24 16.91
C ALA A 7 -13.06 -6.61 16.78
N ASN A 8 -12.81 -7.28 17.91
CA ASN A 8 -12.20 -8.61 17.97
C ASN A 8 -13.23 -9.74 18.13
N SER A 9 -14.52 -9.46 17.99
CA SER A 9 -15.56 -10.47 18.16
C SER A 9 -15.50 -11.55 17.06
N PRO A 10 -16.00 -12.77 17.35
CA PRO A 10 -16.04 -13.86 16.38
C PRO A 10 -16.81 -13.52 15.09
N VAL A 11 -17.79 -12.62 15.18
CA VAL A 11 -18.59 -12.17 14.02
C VAL A 11 -17.71 -11.39 13.05
N VAL A 12 -16.95 -10.41 13.54
CA VAL A 12 -16.05 -9.61 12.69
C VAL A 12 -14.94 -10.49 12.11
N TRP A 13 -14.41 -11.44 12.89
CA TRP A 13 -13.48 -12.45 12.40
C TRP A 13 -14.04 -13.30 11.26
N THR A 14 -15.31 -13.69 11.32
CA THR A 14 -15.96 -14.48 10.26
C THR A 14 -16.00 -13.70 8.95
N PHE A 15 -16.38 -12.42 9.00
CA PHE A 15 -16.38 -11.55 7.82
C PHE A 15 -14.97 -11.32 7.28
N ALA A 16 -14.01 -11.00 8.15
CA ALA A 16 -12.62 -10.80 7.76
C ALA A 16 -12.03 -12.06 7.12
N GLY A 17 -12.26 -13.24 7.72
CA GLY A 17 -11.83 -14.53 7.20
C GLY A 17 -12.42 -14.84 5.83
N ALA A 18 -13.72 -14.59 5.63
CA ALA A 18 -14.38 -14.79 4.34
C ALA A 18 -13.74 -13.92 3.23
N ILE A 19 -13.45 -12.65 3.52
CA ILE A 19 -12.79 -11.73 2.58
C ILE A 19 -11.37 -12.21 2.26
N ILE A 20 -10.58 -12.58 3.28
CA ILE A 20 -9.21 -13.06 3.10
C ILE A 20 -9.17 -14.31 2.23
N VAL A 21 -10.05 -15.29 2.50
CA VAL A 21 -10.17 -16.51 1.69
C VAL A 21 -10.51 -16.18 0.23
N LEU A 22 -11.46 -15.27 0.01
CA LEU A 22 -11.85 -14.84 -1.33
C LEU A 22 -10.68 -14.20 -2.08
N VAL A 23 -9.90 -13.35 -1.42
CA VAL A 23 -8.75 -12.66 -2.03
C VAL A 23 -7.63 -13.64 -2.36
N ILE A 24 -7.33 -14.59 -1.45
CA ILE A 24 -6.36 -15.67 -1.72
C ILE A 24 -6.80 -16.49 -2.93
N PHE A 25 -8.08 -16.83 -3.01
CA PHE A 25 -8.65 -17.52 -4.16
C PHE A 25 -8.48 -16.71 -5.45
N GLN A 26 -8.79 -15.41 -5.43
CA GLN A 26 -8.60 -14.52 -6.58
C GLN A 26 -7.13 -14.44 -7.01
N ALA A 27 -6.20 -14.31 -6.07
CA ALA A 27 -4.77 -14.27 -6.36
C ALA A 27 -4.28 -15.55 -7.06
N ILE A 28 -4.70 -16.72 -6.56
CA ILE A 28 -4.39 -18.01 -7.19
C ILE A 28 -4.98 -18.11 -8.59
N LYS A 29 -6.25 -17.71 -8.76
CA LYS A 29 -6.92 -17.74 -10.07
C LYS A 29 -6.28 -16.80 -11.08
N PHE A 30 -5.97 -15.56 -10.69
CA PHE A 30 -5.29 -14.62 -11.58
C PHE A 30 -3.88 -15.08 -11.95
N LEU A 31 -3.14 -15.67 -11.02
CA LEU A 31 -1.85 -16.28 -11.33
C LEU A 31 -1.97 -17.45 -12.31
N SER A 32 -3.03 -18.26 -12.18
CA SER A 32 -3.30 -19.34 -13.14
C SER A 32 -3.67 -18.80 -14.52
N LEU A 33 -4.52 -17.77 -14.59
CA LEU A 33 -4.96 -17.17 -15.84
C LEU A 33 -3.82 -16.44 -16.55
N SER A 34 -2.97 -15.72 -15.81
CA SER A 34 -1.81 -15.02 -16.37
C SER A 34 -0.78 -16.00 -16.95
N LYS A 35 -0.51 -17.12 -16.25
CA LYS A 35 0.34 -18.20 -16.78
C LYS A 35 -0.23 -18.81 -18.06
N LYS A 36 -1.54 -19.03 -18.12
CA LYS A 36 -2.20 -19.54 -19.33
C LYS A 36 -2.07 -18.54 -20.48
N ALA A 37 -2.41 -17.27 -20.26
CA ALA A 37 -2.30 -16.23 -21.27
C ALA A 37 -0.85 -16.06 -21.78
N ALA A 38 0.15 -16.15 -20.88
CA ALA A 38 1.56 -16.09 -21.25
C ALA A 38 1.98 -17.24 -22.19
N ARG A 39 1.46 -18.46 -21.96
CA ARG A 39 1.67 -19.61 -22.85
C ARG A 39 1.01 -19.41 -24.20
N ASP A 40 -0.21 -18.87 -24.22
CA ASP A 40 -0.99 -18.65 -25.44
C ASP A 40 -0.32 -17.62 -26.38
N VAL A 41 0.49 -16.70 -25.83
CA VAL A 41 1.29 -15.73 -26.62
C VAL A 41 2.74 -16.17 -26.87
N GLY A 42 3.09 -17.42 -26.54
CA GLY A 42 4.38 -18.03 -26.88
C GLY A 42 5.54 -17.73 -25.92
N ILE A 43 5.28 -17.28 -24.68
CA ILE A 43 6.33 -17.10 -23.67
C ILE A 43 6.80 -18.47 -23.17
N SER A 44 8.12 -18.66 -23.07
CA SER A 44 8.71 -19.93 -22.63
C SER A 44 8.34 -20.28 -21.19
N GLU A 45 8.18 -21.58 -20.88
CA GLU A 45 7.93 -22.06 -19.51
C GLU A 45 9.03 -21.61 -18.53
N THR A 46 10.28 -21.53 -19.00
CA THR A 46 11.41 -21.07 -18.21
C THR A 46 11.26 -19.61 -17.81
N ASP A 47 10.82 -18.75 -18.72
CA ASP A 47 10.62 -17.33 -18.44
C ASP A 47 9.40 -17.10 -17.56
N ILE A 48 8.30 -17.85 -17.77
CA ILE A 48 7.12 -17.80 -16.89
C ILE A 48 7.52 -18.17 -15.46
N LYS A 49 8.25 -19.28 -15.25
CA LYS A 49 8.71 -19.70 -13.92
C LYS A 49 9.65 -18.65 -13.30
N ARG A 50 10.55 -18.08 -14.09
CA ARG A 50 11.46 -17.02 -13.64
C ARG A 50 10.69 -15.77 -13.21
N ALA A 51 9.74 -15.31 -14.01
CA ALA A 51 8.91 -14.14 -13.72
C ALA A 51 8.09 -14.33 -12.44
N VAL A 52 7.47 -15.51 -12.26
CA VAL A 52 6.72 -15.83 -11.03
C VAL A 52 7.64 -15.84 -9.82
N LYS A 53 8.80 -16.50 -9.91
CA LYS A 53 9.78 -16.53 -8.81
C LYS A 53 10.24 -15.12 -8.44
N THR A 54 10.63 -14.32 -9.42
CA THR A 54 11.06 -12.94 -9.20
C THR A 54 9.94 -12.11 -8.59
N GLY A 55 8.73 -12.17 -9.14
CA GLY A 55 7.57 -11.45 -8.58
C GLY A 55 7.26 -11.83 -7.13
N SER A 56 7.32 -13.12 -6.79
CA SER A 56 7.11 -13.59 -5.41
C SER A 56 8.18 -13.08 -4.45
N ILE A 57 9.45 -13.01 -4.88
CA ILE A 57 10.55 -12.50 -4.04
C ILE A 57 10.41 -10.98 -3.87
N THR A 58 10.14 -10.25 -4.95
CA THR A 58 10.01 -8.79 -4.93
C THR A 58 8.82 -8.32 -4.08
N ALA A 59 7.76 -9.11 -3.97
CA ALA A 59 6.61 -8.80 -3.12
C ALA A 59 6.94 -8.79 -1.61
N ILE A 60 8.02 -9.46 -1.17
CA ILE A 60 8.40 -9.55 0.25
C ILE A 60 8.79 -8.17 0.80
N GLY A 61 9.59 -7.41 0.05
CA GLY A 61 10.10 -6.10 0.49
C GLY A 61 8.98 -5.14 0.92
N PRO A 62 8.03 -4.80 0.01
CA PRO A 62 6.88 -3.97 0.35
C PRO A 62 6.00 -4.57 1.46
N SER A 63 5.85 -5.90 1.51
CA SER A 63 5.02 -6.58 2.52
C SER A 63 5.56 -6.41 3.94
N ILE A 64 6.88 -6.43 4.14
CA ILE A 64 7.49 -6.19 5.45
C ILE A 64 7.16 -4.79 5.96
N GLY A 65 7.24 -3.77 5.09
CA GLY A 65 6.87 -2.40 5.46
C GLY A 65 5.41 -2.29 5.90
N ILE A 66 4.51 -2.98 5.18
CA ILE A 66 3.09 -3.01 5.52
C ILE A 66 2.84 -3.72 6.86
N ILE A 67 3.55 -4.81 7.16
CA ILE A 67 3.41 -5.55 8.44
C ILE A 67 3.70 -4.64 9.64
N ILE A 68 4.74 -3.80 9.58
CA ILE A 68 5.09 -2.88 10.67
C ILE A 68 3.92 -1.95 10.99
N VAL A 69 3.28 -1.40 9.95
CA VAL A 69 2.12 -0.52 10.16
C VAL A 69 0.87 -1.30 10.56
N ALA A 70 0.68 -2.50 10.02
CA ALA A 70 -0.41 -3.38 10.43
C ALA A 70 -0.36 -3.66 11.94
N VAL A 71 0.82 -3.93 12.51
CA VAL A 71 0.98 -4.14 13.96
C VAL A 71 0.51 -2.92 14.77
N SER A 72 0.80 -1.69 14.31
CA SER A 72 0.29 -0.48 14.97
C SER A 72 -1.22 -0.30 14.84
N LEU A 73 -1.83 -0.75 13.74
CA LEU A 73 -3.27 -0.63 13.53
C LEU A 73 -4.06 -1.67 14.31
N ILE A 74 -3.48 -2.83 14.61
CA ILE A 74 -4.12 -3.88 15.41
C ILE A 74 -4.58 -3.33 16.78
N SER A 75 -3.74 -2.51 17.44
CA SER A 75 -4.10 -1.91 18.72
C SER A 75 -5.15 -0.80 18.61
N LEU A 76 -5.36 -0.24 17.41
CA LEU A 76 -6.24 0.91 17.18
C LEU A 76 -7.62 0.54 16.63
N ILE A 77 -7.69 -0.49 15.78
CA ILE A 77 -8.92 -0.87 15.07
C ILE A 77 -9.21 -2.38 15.13
N GLY A 78 -8.41 -3.16 15.87
CA GLY A 78 -8.63 -4.58 16.11
C GLY A 78 -8.11 -5.50 15.01
N ASN A 79 -7.82 -6.75 15.39
CA ASN A 79 -7.15 -7.73 14.52
C ASN A 79 -7.90 -7.98 13.21
N PRO A 80 -9.23 -8.28 13.21
CA PRO A 80 -9.94 -8.69 12.00
C PRO A 80 -9.99 -7.57 10.96
N LEU A 81 -10.31 -6.35 11.41
CA LEU A 81 -10.45 -5.19 10.54
C LEU A 81 -9.09 -4.80 9.93
N THR A 82 -8.02 -4.79 10.73
CA THR A 82 -6.68 -4.54 10.20
C THR A 82 -6.29 -5.58 9.15
N MET A 83 -6.54 -6.87 9.39
CA MET A 83 -6.20 -7.92 8.42
C MET A 83 -6.98 -7.80 7.12
N MET A 84 -8.29 -7.58 7.17
CA MET A 84 -9.10 -7.48 5.94
C MET A 84 -8.90 -6.17 5.15
N ARG A 85 -8.44 -5.10 5.82
CA ARG A 85 -8.13 -3.83 5.15
C ARG A 85 -6.69 -3.85 4.64
N ILE A 86 -5.72 -3.80 5.54
CA ILE A 86 -4.30 -3.64 5.23
C ILE A 86 -3.72 -4.86 4.53
N GLY A 87 -4.17 -6.06 4.88
CA GLY A 87 -3.72 -7.30 4.24
C GLY A 87 -4.22 -7.50 2.81
N VAL A 88 -5.15 -6.67 2.33
CA VAL A 88 -5.88 -6.88 1.07
C VAL A 88 -5.81 -5.67 0.13
N ILE A 89 -6.30 -4.50 0.53
CA ILE A 89 -6.48 -3.31 -0.34
C ILE A 89 -5.97 -2.02 0.33
N GLY A 90 -5.98 -1.95 1.65
CA GLY A 90 -5.81 -0.74 2.44
C GLY A 90 -4.40 -0.15 2.38
N SER A 91 -4.33 1.17 2.32
CA SER A 91 -3.09 1.92 2.50
C SER A 91 -2.98 2.35 3.94
N ALA A 92 -1.90 1.95 4.62
CA ALA A 92 -1.77 2.14 6.06
C ALA A 92 -1.91 3.61 6.50
N PRO A 93 -1.31 4.61 5.83
CA PRO A 93 -1.56 6.03 6.12
C PRO A 93 -3.03 6.46 5.97
N ILE A 94 -3.71 5.95 4.94
CA ILE A 94 -5.13 6.28 4.68
C ILE A 94 -6.03 5.66 5.74
N GLU A 95 -5.79 4.39 6.10
CA GLU A 95 -6.59 3.70 7.12
C GLU A 95 -6.37 4.32 8.50
N SER A 96 -5.13 4.67 8.86
CA SER A 96 -4.83 5.38 10.11
C SER A 96 -5.51 6.75 10.18
N MET A 97 -5.40 7.54 9.11
CA MET A 97 -6.02 8.86 9.04
C MET A 97 -7.55 8.76 9.08
N GLY A 98 -8.13 7.82 8.32
CA GLY A 98 -9.57 7.59 8.29
C GLY A 98 -10.11 7.19 9.66
N ALA A 99 -9.47 6.23 10.33
CA ALA A 99 -9.87 5.80 11.66
C ALA A 99 -9.79 6.94 12.69
N GLN A 100 -8.73 7.76 12.61
CA GLN A 100 -8.56 8.90 13.51
C GLN A 100 -9.60 9.99 13.28
N LEU A 101 -9.88 10.34 12.03
CA LEU A 101 -10.93 11.30 11.68
C LEU A 101 -12.33 10.82 12.09
N SER A 102 -12.64 9.54 11.91
CA SER A 102 -13.91 8.95 12.35
C SER A 102 -14.10 9.08 13.86
N ALA A 103 -13.09 8.70 14.65
CA ALA A 103 -13.14 8.81 16.11
C ALA A 103 -13.28 10.27 16.57
N GLN A 104 -12.49 11.17 15.98
CA GLN A 104 -12.56 12.61 16.27
C GLN A 104 -13.91 13.22 15.90
N SER A 105 -14.53 12.77 14.81
CA SER A 105 -15.87 13.23 14.41
C SER A 105 -16.96 12.81 15.41
N ALA A 106 -16.73 11.72 16.16
CA ALA A 106 -17.56 11.26 17.25
C ALA A 106 -17.17 11.86 18.62
N GLY A 107 -16.19 12.76 18.65
CA GLY A 107 -15.73 13.44 19.87
C GLY A 107 -14.89 12.57 20.81
N VAL A 108 -14.35 11.44 20.35
CA VAL A 108 -13.54 10.52 21.17
C VAL A 108 -12.14 10.32 20.59
N THR A 109 -11.22 9.90 21.44
CA THR A 109 -9.91 9.42 21.00
C THR A 109 -10.04 8.00 20.44
N LEU A 110 -9.40 7.73 19.30
CA LEU A 110 -9.36 6.40 18.70
C LEU A 110 -8.78 5.38 19.70
N ALA A 111 -9.50 4.28 19.92
CA ALA A 111 -9.16 3.24 20.91
C ALA A 111 -8.96 3.75 22.35
N GLY A 112 -9.43 4.95 22.66
CA GLY A 112 -9.40 5.54 24.02
C GLY A 112 -10.72 5.42 24.75
N ASP A 113 -10.85 6.16 25.84
CA ASP A 113 -12.07 6.20 26.64
C ASP A 113 -13.27 6.69 25.82
N GLY A 114 -14.40 6.00 25.95
CA GLY A 114 -15.61 6.27 25.17
C GLY A 114 -15.66 5.62 23.79
N PHE A 115 -14.63 4.85 23.38
CA PHE A 115 -14.67 4.10 22.11
C PHE A 115 -15.69 2.96 22.17
N SER A 116 -16.92 3.23 21.71
CA SER A 116 -18.04 2.28 21.73
C SER A 116 -18.14 1.45 20.43
N PRO A 117 -18.94 0.37 20.40
CA PRO A 117 -19.20 -0.40 19.18
C PRO A 117 -19.77 0.43 18.02
N GLU A 118 -20.56 1.46 18.31
CA GLU A 118 -21.11 2.39 17.32
C GLU A 118 -20.01 3.24 16.68
N ILE A 119 -19.05 3.71 17.47
CA ILE A 119 -17.90 4.48 16.97
C ILE A 119 -16.96 3.57 16.17
N PHE A 120 -16.77 2.32 16.61
CA PHE A 120 -16.07 1.33 15.80
C PHE A 120 -16.77 1.08 14.46
N ASN A 121 -18.09 0.97 14.44
CA ASN A 121 -18.84 0.81 13.19
C ASN A 121 -18.70 2.04 12.28
N LEU A 122 -18.70 3.26 12.84
CA LEU A 122 -18.39 4.48 12.09
C LEU A 122 -17.01 4.41 11.44
N VAL A 123 -15.98 3.98 12.19
CA VAL A 123 -14.62 3.75 11.65
C VAL A 123 -14.69 2.76 10.48
N VAL A 124 -15.31 1.60 10.66
CA VAL A 124 -15.44 0.57 9.61
C VAL A 124 -16.06 1.15 8.35
N TRP A 125 -17.18 1.89 8.47
CA TRP A 125 -17.86 2.50 7.33
C TRP A 125 -17.01 3.55 6.63
N THR A 126 -16.35 4.44 7.38
CA THR A 126 -15.45 5.45 6.79
C THR A 126 -14.33 4.79 5.98
N LEU A 127 -13.71 3.73 6.52
CA LEU A 127 -12.63 3.01 5.86
C LEU A 127 -13.12 2.25 4.61
N CYS A 128 -14.27 1.59 4.69
CA CYS A 128 -14.85 0.85 3.57
C CYS A 128 -15.29 1.78 2.43
N ILE A 129 -16.01 2.87 2.75
CA ILE A 129 -16.47 3.86 1.75
C ILE A 129 -15.27 4.59 1.15
N GLY A 130 -14.29 4.99 1.98
CA GLY A 130 -13.06 5.63 1.52
C GLY A 130 -12.28 4.75 0.53
N GLY A 131 -12.22 3.44 0.78
CA GLY A 131 -11.65 2.48 -0.15
C GLY A 131 -12.48 2.27 -1.43
N ALA A 132 -13.81 2.26 -1.32
CA ALA A 132 -14.71 2.06 -2.46
C ALA A 132 -14.63 3.19 -3.49
N GLY A 133 -14.33 4.43 -3.06
CA GLY A 133 -14.17 5.57 -3.96
C GLY A 133 -13.15 5.33 -5.08
N TRP A 134 -12.05 4.62 -4.79
CA TRP A 134 -11.04 4.27 -5.79
C TRP A 134 -11.59 3.29 -6.85
N MET A 135 -12.38 2.30 -6.43
CA MET A 135 -13.01 1.35 -7.35
C MET A 135 -14.08 2.02 -8.21
N ILE A 136 -14.89 2.89 -7.62
CA ILE A 136 -15.91 3.66 -8.34
C ILE A 136 -15.23 4.56 -9.38
N PHE A 137 -14.22 5.32 -8.97
CA PHE A 137 -13.48 6.19 -9.88
C PHE A 137 -12.83 5.40 -11.02
N THR A 138 -12.14 4.30 -10.72
CA THR A 138 -11.50 3.49 -11.76
C THR A 138 -12.54 2.90 -12.73
N PHE A 139 -13.68 2.42 -12.25
CA PHE A 139 -14.75 1.91 -13.10
C PHE A 139 -15.25 2.96 -14.11
N PHE A 140 -15.55 4.17 -13.64
CA PHE A 140 -16.07 5.23 -14.50
C PHE A 140 -14.99 5.93 -15.34
N ALA A 141 -13.80 6.15 -14.79
CA ALA A 141 -12.75 6.95 -15.42
C ALA A 141 -11.88 6.16 -16.41
N THR A 142 -11.73 4.85 -16.24
CA THR A 142 -10.83 4.04 -17.09
C THR A 142 -11.12 4.16 -18.60
N PRO A 143 -12.38 4.10 -19.08
CA PRO A 143 -12.68 4.25 -20.51
C PRO A 143 -12.29 5.63 -21.05
N TYR A 144 -12.50 6.69 -20.27
CA TYR A 144 -12.15 8.06 -20.66
C TYR A 144 -10.65 8.28 -20.64
N LEU A 145 -9.96 7.80 -19.59
CA LEU A 145 -8.51 7.84 -19.47
C LEU A 145 -7.83 7.10 -20.61
N SER A 146 -8.37 5.94 -21.03
CA SER A 146 -7.86 5.20 -22.19
C SER A 146 -7.99 6.02 -23.48
N ARG A 147 -9.13 6.67 -23.72
CA ARG A 147 -9.31 7.58 -24.88
C ARG A 147 -8.35 8.77 -24.85
N ILE A 148 -8.14 9.36 -23.67
CA ILE A 148 -7.19 10.46 -23.48
C ILE A 148 -5.77 9.99 -23.75
N GLN A 149 -5.38 8.84 -23.20
CA GLN A 149 -4.09 8.21 -23.43
C GLN A 149 -3.84 8.01 -24.93
N THR A 150 -4.76 7.36 -25.65
CA THR A 150 -4.61 7.12 -27.10
C THR A 150 -4.47 8.41 -27.91
N LYS A 151 -5.25 9.45 -27.57
CA LYS A 151 -5.16 10.77 -28.23
C LYS A 151 -3.86 11.52 -27.93
N LEU A 152 -3.29 11.30 -26.74
CA LEU A 152 -2.03 11.94 -26.34
C LEU A 152 -0.85 11.21 -26.97
N THR A 153 -0.81 9.88 -26.92
CA THR A 153 0.27 9.08 -27.50
C THR A 153 0.30 9.15 -29.02
N SER A 154 -0.83 9.42 -29.69
CA SER A 154 -0.86 9.63 -31.14
C SER A 154 -0.18 10.93 -31.61
N LYS A 155 0.18 11.83 -30.70
CA LYS A 155 0.91 13.07 -31.03
C LYS A 155 2.42 12.85 -30.97
N PRO A 156 3.22 13.58 -31.78
CA PRO A 156 4.67 13.57 -31.65
C PRO A 156 5.10 13.90 -30.21
N LYS A 157 5.98 13.08 -29.62
CA LYS A 157 6.41 13.16 -28.21
C LYS A 157 5.32 12.90 -27.15
N GLY A 158 4.16 12.40 -27.55
CA GLY A 158 3.03 12.13 -26.65
C GLY A 158 3.35 11.13 -25.54
N GLU A 159 4.01 10.03 -25.87
CA GLU A 159 4.45 9.02 -24.89
C GLU A 159 5.44 9.59 -23.87
N TYR A 160 6.40 10.39 -24.33
CA TYR A 160 7.36 11.07 -23.45
C TYR A 160 6.66 12.06 -22.50
N LEU A 161 5.70 12.84 -23.02
CA LEU A 161 4.91 13.76 -22.21
C LEU A 161 4.08 13.02 -21.16
N MET A 162 3.46 11.88 -21.53
CA MET A 162 2.77 11.02 -20.58
C MET A 162 3.71 10.48 -19.50
N GLY A 163 4.93 10.09 -19.88
CA GLY A 163 5.97 9.66 -18.93
C GLY A 163 6.32 10.75 -17.92
N ILE A 164 6.47 12.01 -18.37
CA ILE A 164 6.72 13.15 -17.48
C ILE A 164 5.53 13.38 -16.54
N VAL A 165 4.31 13.43 -17.08
CA VAL A 165 3.11 13.69 -16.26
C VAL A 165 2.92 12.60 -15.21
N ALA A 166 3.07 11.32 -15.59
CA ALA A 166 2.98 10.20 -14.66
C ALA A 166 4.08 10.27 -13.58
N SER A 167 5.32 10.55 -13.98
CA SER A 167 6.44 10.67 -13.04
C SER A 167 6.25 11.86 -12.09
N GLY A 168 5.82 13.01 -12.61
CA GLY A 168 5.53 14.21 -11.85
C GLY A 168 4.38 13.99 -10.85
N ALA A 169 3.32 13.30 -11.26
CA ALA A 169 2.22 12.94 -10.37
C ALA A 169 2.69 12.02 -9.23
N MET A 170 3.52 11.01 -9.53
CA MET A 170 4.08 10.13 -8.51
C MET A 170 4.97 10.91 -7.52
N ILE A 171 5.85 11.78 -8.01
CA ILE A 171 6.68 12.65 -7.17
C ILE A 171 5.80 13.56 -6.30
N ALA A 172 4.75 14.14 -6.85
CA ALA A 172 3.84 15.01 -6.12
C ALA A 172 3.12 14.25 -4.98
N VAL A 173 2.56 13.07 -5.27
CA VAL A 173 1.82 12.26 -4.27
C VAL A 173 2.75 11.76 -3.17
N PHE A 174 3.88 11.14 -3.50
CA PHE A 174 4.81 10.65 -2.48
C PHE A 174 5.54 11.79 -1.77
N GLY A 175 5.77 12.91 -2.46
CA GLY A 175 6.31 14.13 -1.89
C GLY A 175 5.36 14.76 -0.87
N SER A 176 4.06 14.83 -1.15
CA SER A 176 3.08 15.35 -0.19
C SER A 176 2.93 14.43 1.02
N LEU A 177 2.92 13.11 0.82
CA LEU A 177 2.87 12.13 1.92
C LEU A 177 4.11 12.24 2.82
N THR A 178 5.30 12.30 2.22
CA THR A 178 6.55 12.44 2.96
C THR A 178 6.62 13.80 3.67
N GLY A 179 6.21 14.87 2.99
CA GLY A 179 6.17 16.22 3.55
C GLY A 179 5.24 16.35 4.76
N ALA A 180 4.06 15.71 4.70
CA ALA A 180 3.12 15.67 5.82
C ALA A 180 3.68 14.97 7.07
N GLU A 181 4.60 14.02 6.89
CA GLU A 181 5.31 13.39 8.02
C GLU A 181 6.49 14.25 8.50
N MET A 182 7.25 14.87 7.58
CA MET A 182 8.40 15.70 7.92
C MET A 182 8.04 16.89 8.83
N ILE A 183 6.85 17.45 8.70
CA ILE A 183 6.40 18.56 9.57
C ILE A 183 6.19 18.16 11.03
N LYS A 184 6.15 16.86 11.36
CA LYS A 184 5.94 16.36 12.73
C LYS A 184 7.18 16.50 13.63
N GLY A 185 8.35 16.81 13.07
CA GLY A 185 9.54 17.17 13.84
C GLY A 185 10.86 16.58 13.31
N ALA A 186 11.95 16.91 14.00
CA ALA A 186 13.31 16.56 13.58
C ALA A 186 13.54 15.05 13.34
N PRO A 187 13.01 14.11 14.16
CA PRO A 187 13.19 12.68 13.89
C PRO A 187 12.56 12.22 12.57
N TYR A 188 11.41 12.80 12.19
CA TYR A 188 10.72 12.47 10.93
C TYR A 188 11.49 13.01 9.72
N ILE A 189 12.03 14.22 9.82
CA ILE A 189 12.91 14.81 8.80
C ILE A 189 14.16 13.95 8.61
N PHE A 190 14.80 13.57 9.71
CA PHE A 190 15.98 12.70 9.69
C PHE A 190 15.67 11.35 9.02
N THR A 191 14.57 10.70 9.42
CA THR A 191 14.10 9.44 8.83
C THR A 191 13.90 9.55 7.31
N ALA A 192 13.28 10.64 6.84
CA ALA A 192 13.03 10.89 5.43
C ALA A 192 14.34 11.07 4.64
N ILE A 193 15.30 11.83 5.17
CA ILE A 193 16.62 12.03 4.55
C ILE A 193 17.37 10.70 4.43
N VAL A 194 17.40 9.91 5.51
CA VAL A 194 18.06 8.59 5.51
C VAL A 194 17.39 7.64 4.49
N ALA A 195 16.05 7.67 4.38
CA ALA A 195 15.31 6.85 3.42
C ALA A 195 15.66 7.23 1.97
N ILE A 196 15.71 8.54 1.67
CA ILE A 196 16.07 9.05 0.35
C ILE A 196 17.51 8.66 -0.02
N ILE A 197 18.46 8.91 0.88
CA ILE A 197 19.88 8.62 0.62
C ILE A 197 20.10 7.12 0.42
N SER A 198 19.54 6.28 1.29
CA SER A 198 19.68 4.83 1.18
C SER A 198 19.09 4.30 -0.14
N SER A 199 17.89 4.74 -0.51
CA SER A 199 17.22 4.31 -1.75
C SER A 199 17.98 4.74 -2.99
N LEU A 200 18.47 5.99 -3.03
CA LEU A 200 19.32 6.48 -4.12
C LEU A 200 20.63 5.70 -4.22
N THR A 201 21.25 5.38 -3.08
CA THR A 201 22.50 4.63 -3.02
C THR A 201 22.33 3.21 -3.56
N PHE A 202 21.29 2.49 -3.12
CA PHE A 202 21.01 1.15 -3.63
C PHE A 202 20.67 1.14 -5.12
N ASN A 203 19.85 2.08 -5.59
CA ASN A 203 19.52 2.20 -7.01
C ASN A 203 20.75 2.56 -7.85
N TYR A 204 21.61 3.45 -7.36
CA TYR A 204 22.87 3.79 -8.03
C TYR A 204 23.82 2.59 -8.12
N ILE A 205 24.05 1.87 -7.01
CA ILE A 205 24.90 0.68 -7.00
C ILE A 205 24.33 -0.41 -7.91
N ALA A 206 23.02 -0.62 -7.86
CA ALA A 206 22.34 -1.62 -8.67
C ALA A 206 22.45 -1.31 -10.17
N ASN A 207 22.29 -0.04 -10.57
CA ASN A 207 22.49 0.39 -11.95
C ASN A 207 23.96 0.23 -12.39
N LYS A 208 24.90 0.68 -11.56
CA LYS A 208 26.34 0.64 -11.89
C LYS A 208 26.88 -0.79 -12.00
N LYS A 209 26.41 -1.70 -11.15
CA LYS A 209 26.86 -3.10 -11.10
C LYS A 209 25.95 -4.08 -11.86
N GLY A 210 24.86 -3.59 -12.47
CA GLY A 210 23.88 -4.45 -13.16
C GLY A 210 23.15 -5.44 -12.23
N ILE A 211 23.06 -5.14 -10.93
CA ILE A 211 22.52 -6.04 -9.92
C ILE A 211 21.02 -5.77 -9.75
N ASN A 212 20.19 -6.42 -10.58
CA ASN A 212 18.75 -6.18 -10.58
C ASN A 212 18.05 -6.53 -9.27
N TRP A 213 18.52 -7.55 -8.53
CA TRP A 213 17.94 -7.88 -7.22
C TRP A 213 18.10 -6.74 -6.21
N LEU A 214 19.18 -5.97 -6.29
CA LEU A 214 19.39 -4.86 -5.36
C LEU A 214 18.38 -3.72 -5.60
N LYS A 215 17.87 -3.56 -6.83
CA LYS A 215 16.76 -2.62 -7.10
C LYS A 215 15.46 -3.10 -6.46
N GLU A 216 15.17 -4.38 -6.58
CA GLU A 216 13.96 -5.01 -6.04
C GLU A 216 13.90 -4.89 -4.51
N TRP A 217 15.05 -5.00 -3.84
CA TRP A 217 15.16 -4.92 -2.38
C TRP A 217 15.46 -3.52 -1.83
N SER A 218 15.68 -2.52 -2.70
CA SER A 218 16.04 -1.14 -2.31
C SER A 218 15.05 -0.56 -1.29
N LEU A 219 13.74 -0.72 -1.54
CA LEU A 219 12.69 -0.21 -0.65
C LEU A 219 12.73 -0.87 0.74
N GLY A 220 12.92 -2.20 0.80
CA GLY A 220 12.98 -2.93 2.06
C GLY A 220 14.20 -2.53 2.90
N PHE A 221 15.37 -2.43 2.27
CA PHE A 221 16.58 -1.99 2.96
C PHE A 221 16.48 -0.54 3.43
N SER A 222 15.90 0.36 2.63
CA SER A 222 15.68 1.75 3.03
C SER A 222 14.82 1.87 4.29
N ILE A 223 13.74 1.10 4.40
CA ILE A 223 12.89 1.09 5.60
C ILE A 223 13.70 0.64 6.83
N LEU A 224 14.42 -0.48 6.73
CA LEU A 224 15.19 -1.01 7.86
C LEU A 224 16.30 -0.05 8.31
N ILE A 225 17.04 0.51 7.35
CA ILE A 225 18.11 1.47 7.65
C ILE A 225 17.55 2.72 8.31
N SER A 226 16.44 3.26 7.79
CA SER A 226 15.80 4.43 8.37
C SER A 226 15.30 4.20 9.80
N LEU A 227 14.69 3.03 10.07
CA LEU A 227 14.23 2.67 11.42
C LEU A 227 15.39 2.53 12.41
N VAL A 228 16.48 1.86 12.01
CA VAL A 228 17.67 1.72 12.85
C VAL A 228 18.35 3.07 13.07
N ALA A 229 18.50 3.87 12.02
CA ALA A 229 19.13 5.18 12.12
C ALA A 229 18.35 6.12 13.05
N VAL A 230 17.02 6.18 12.93
CA VAL A 230 16.22 7.06 13.79
C VAL A 230 16.21 6.58 15.23
N TYR A 231 16.27 5.27 15.49
CA TYR A 231 16.36 4.72 16.84
C TYR A 231 17.60 5.21 17.61
N PHE A 232 18.73 5.42 16.94
CA PHE A 232 19.94 5.98 17.57
C PHE A 232 19.96 7.52 17.60
N PHE A 233 19.05 8.17 16.89
CA PHE A 233 18.94 9.62 16.84
C PHE A 233 18.02 10.18 17.93
N ILE A 234 17.01 9.41 18.34
CA ILE A 234 16.07 9.72 19.44
C ILE A 234 16.67 9.23 20.76
#